data_AF-A0A4Y2PWD7-F1
#
_entry.id   AF-A0A4Y2PWD7-F1
#
_cell.length_a   1.000
_cell.length_b   1.000
_cell.length_c   1.000
_cell.angle_alpha   90.00
_cell.angle_beta   90.00
_cell.angle_gamma   90.00
#
_symmetry.space_group_name_H-M   'P 1'
#
loop_
_entity.id
_entity.type
_entity.pdbx_description
1 polymer ?
#
loop_
_entity_poly.entity_id
_entity_poly.type
_entity_poly.pdbx_seq_one_letter_code
_entity_poly.pdbx_strand_id
1 'polypeptide(L)' 'MAQWDLTSKIGAFLDRHLVFPLLEFLHVKQVYDERELLLGKLEIVKNTRMIDYAIDIYKQLYPSAPIPEGI' A
#
# COMPACT_ATOMS: atom_id res chain seq x y z
N MET A 1 -8.80 15.76 -8.84
CA MET A 1 -8.72 14.44 -8.20
C MET A 1 -9.25 13.40 -9.16
N ALA A 2 -8.76 12.16 -9.10
CA ALA A 2 -9.02 11.09 -10.05
C ALA A 2 -10.53 10.75 -10.18
N GLN A 3 -11.27 11.56 -10.94
CA GLN A 3 -12.73 11.50 -11.05
C GLN A 3 -13.22 10.15 -11.60
N TRP A 4 -12.38 9.50 -12.38
CA TRP A 4 -12.66 8.23 -13.05
C TRP A 4 -11.90 7.06 -12.41
N ASP A 5 -11.24 7.26 -11.27
CA ASP A 5 -10.61 6.16 -10.57
C ASP A 5 -11.66 5.24 -9.94
N LEU A 6 -11.65 3.99 -10.37
CA LEU A 6 -12.53 2.93 -9.86
C LEU A 6 -11.78 1.94 -8.96
N THR A 7 -10.49 2.19 -8.66
CA THR A 7 -9.64 1.26 -7.91
C THR A 7 -10.24 0.91 -6.55
N SER A 8 -10.77 1.90 -5.82
CA SER A 8 -11.45 1.66 -4.54
C SER A 8 -12.71 0.81 -4.68
N LYS A 9 -13.50 1.03 -5.74
CA LYS A 9 -14.75 0.31 -6.01
C LYS A 9 -14.49 -1.14 -6.43
N ILE A 10 -13.50 -1.38 -7.28
CA ILE A 10 -13.13 -2.71 -7.76
C ILE A 10 -12.36 -3.47 -6.67
N GLY A 11 -11.49 -2.79 -5.93
CA GLY A 11 -10.64 -3.39 -4.90
C GLY A 11 -11.42 -4.09 -3.79
N ALA A 12 -12.64 -3.64 -3.49
CA ALA A 12 -13.54 -4.31 -2.54
C ALA A 12 -13.96 -5.74 -2.96
N PHE A 13 -13.82 -6.09 -4.25
CA PHE A 13 -14.19 -7.39 -4.82
C PHE A 13 -12.98 -8.22 -5.26
N LEU A 14 -11.76 -7.76 -4.95
CA LEU A 14 -10.51 -8.42 -5.33
C LEU A 14 -9.78 -8.97 -4.10
N ASP A 15 -9.00 -10.03 -4.31
CA ASP A 15 -8.06 -10.49 -3.30
C ASP A 15 -7.00 -9.41 -3.02
N ARG A 16 -6.50 -9.36 -1.79
CA ARG A 16 -5.48 -8.41 -1.34
C ARG A 16 -4.22 -8.39 -2.22
N HIS A 17 -3.81 -9.54 -2.78
CA HIS A 17 -2.66 -9.62 -3.68
C HIS A 17 -2.97 -9.02 -5.06
N LEU A 18 -4.25 -8.98 -5.46
CA LEU A 18 -4.69 -8.38 -6.73
C LEU A 18 -4.94 -6.87 -6.60
N VAL A 19 -5.27 -6.37 -5.40
CA VAL A 19 -5.35 -4.93 -5.13
C VAL A 19 -3.98 -4.27 -5.19
N PHE A 20 -2.94 -5.02 -4.85
CA PHE A 20 -1.59 -4.50 -4.71
C PHE A 20 -0.99 -3.93 -6.01
N PRO A 21 -1.02 -4.62 -7.17
CA PRO A 21 -0.62 -4.02 -8.45
C PRO A 21 -1.38 -2.75 -8.83
N LEU A 22 -2.64 -2.61 -8.39
CA LEU A 22 -3.44 -1.41 -8.65
C LEU A 22 -2.91 -0.23 -7.83
N LEU A 23 -2.53 -0.45 -6.56
CA LEU A 23 -1.90 0.58 -5.74
C LEU A 23 -0.50 0.96 -6.25
N GLU A 24 0.27 0.01 -6.76
CA GLU A 24 1.55 0.31 -7.44
C GLU A 24 1.33 1.20 -8.67
N PHE A 25 0.32 0.90 -9.47
CA PHE A 25 -0.04 1.74 -10.61
C PHE A 25 -0.42 3.16 -10.18
N LEU A 26 -1.25 3.31 -9.14
CA LEU A 26 -1.64 4.62 -8.61
C LEU A 26 -0.44 5.42 -8.06
N HIS A 27 0.52 4.73 -7.43
CA HIS A 27 1.76 5.33 -6.94
C HIS A 27 2.63 5.87 -8.09
N VAL A 28 2.84 5.09 -9.16
CA VAL A 28 3.58 5.55 -10.35
C VAL A 28 2.87 6.73 -11.04
N LYS A 29 1.53 6.77 -11.00
CA LYS A 29 0.76 7.86 -11.61
C LYS A 29 0.74 9.15 -10.78
N GLN A 30 1.19 9.12 -9.52
CA GLN A 30 1.29 10.27 -8.62
C GLN A 30 -0.02 11.09 -8.52
N VAL A 31 -1.17 10.41 -8.56
CA VAL A 31 -2.49 11.06 -8.53
C VAL A 31 -2.97 11.31 -7.10
N TYR A 32 -2.44 10.53 -6.15
CA TYR A 32 -2.69 10.62 -4.72
C TYR A 32 -1.40 10.95 -3.98
N ASP A 33 -1.53 11.37 -2.72
CA ASP A 33 -0.39 11.61 -1.86
C ASP A 33 0.40 10.31 -1.65
N GLU A 34 1.72 10.41 -1.77
CA GLU A 34 2.62 9.26 -1.68
C GLU A 34 2.54 8.59 -0.31
N ARG A 35 2.43 9.37 0.76
CA ARG A 35 2.37 8.85 2.13
C ARG A 35 1.05 8.13 2.37
N GLU A 36 -0.06 8.66 1.87
CA GLU A 36 -1.37 7.99 1.95
C GLU A 36 -1.35 6.64 1.21
N LEU A 37 -0.76 6.58 0.02
CA LEU A 37 -0.62 5.34 -0.73
C LEU A 37 0.27 4.33 -0.02
N LEU A 38 1.41 4.76 0.55
CA LEU A 38 2.29 3.88 1.31
C LEU A 38 1.60 3.31 2.56
N LEU A 39 0.81 4.12 3.28
CA LEU A 39 0.00 3.63 4.41
C LEU A 39 -1.03 2.59 3.95
N GLY A 40 -1.72 2.85 2.83
CA GLY A 40 -2.66 1.89 2.25
C GLY A 40 -2.00 0.57 1.85
N LYS A 41 -0.81 0.63 1.23
CA LYS A 41 -0.03 -0.58 0.91
C LYS A 41 0.37 -1.33 2.18
N LEU A 42 0.83 -0.63 3.22
CA LEU A 42 1.23 -1.26 4.48
C LEU A 42 0.07 -2.02 5.14
N GLU A 43 -1.13 -1.43 5.19
CA GLU A 43 -2.32 -2.08 5.78
C GLU A 43 -2.74 -3.35 5.04
N ILE A 44 -2.61 -3.38 3.71
CA ILE A 44 -2.89 -4.57 2.90
C ILE A 44 -1.86 -5.66 3.20
N VAL A 45 -0.58 -5.30 3.20
CA VAL A 45 0.54 -6.25 3.32
C VAL A 45 0.66 -6.79 4.75
N LYS A 46 0.33 -6.01 5.78
CA LYS A 46 0.36 -6.42 7.20
C LYS A 46 -0.46 -7.68 7.50
N ASN A 47 -1.52 -7.91 6.74
CA ASN A 47 -2.36 -9.10 6.91
C ASN A 47 -1.90 -10.29 6.05
N THR A 48 -0.87 -10.12 5.22
CA THR A 48 -0.28 -11.15 4.35
C THR A 48 0.97 -11.77 5.00
N ARG A 49 1.59 -12.75 4.33
CA ARG A 49 2.92 -13.26 4.73
C ARG A 49 4.08 -12.55 4.02
N MET A 50 3.86 -11.39 3.40
CA MET A 50 4.89 -10.62 2.69
C MET A 50 5.66 -9.69 3.64
N ILE A 51 6.28 -10.25 4.68
CA ILE A 51 6.91 -9.52 5.80
C ILE A 51 8.04 -8.59 5.31
N ASP A 52 8.94 -9.09 4.45
CA ASP A 52 10.05 -8.29 3.92
C ASP A 52 9.54 -7.03 3.22
N TYR A 53 8.46 -7.16 2.47
CA TYR A 53 7.85 -6.06 1.76
C TYR A 53 7.17 -5.06 2.72
N ALA A 54 6.51 -5.54 3.77
CA ALA A 54 5.94 -4.66 4.80
C ALA A 54 7.04 -3.88 5.54
N ILE A 55 8.19 -4.52 5.82
CA ILE A 55 9.35 -3.87 6.40
C ILE A 55 9.89 -2.75 5.49
N ASP A 56 9.99 -3.01 4.19
CA ASP A 56 10.49 -2.02 3.23
C ASP A 56 9.57 -0.81 3.13
N ILE A 57 8.24 -1.00 3.07
CA ILE A 57 7.28 0.10 3.13
C ILE A 57 7.37 0.84 4.47
N TYR A 58 7.49 0.11 5.58
CA TYR A 58 7.57 0.72 6.90
C TYR A 58 8.80 1.62 7.04
N LYS A 59 9.95 1.20 6.51
CA LYS A 59 11.18 2.02 6.45
C LYS A 59 11.01 3.27 5.60
N GLN A 60 10.24 3.19 4.50
CA GLN A 60 9.94 4.35 3.67
C GLN A 60 9.03 5.35 4.41
N LEU A 61 8.04 4.86 5.17
CA LEU A 61 7.13 5.70 5.96
C LEU A 61 7.79 6.29 7.21
N TYR A 62 8.66 5.53 7.87
CA TYR A 62 9.28 5.88 9.15
C TYR A 62 10.80 5.61 9.13
N PRO A 63 11.60 6.44 8.44
CA PRO A 63 13.03 6.20 8.25
C PRO A 63 13.85 6.14 9.56
N SER A 64 13.35 6.77 10.62
CA SER A 64 14.06 6.88 11.92
C SER A 64 13.44 6.02 13.02
N ALA A 65 12.37 5.26 12.75
CA ALA A 65 11.71 4.43 13.74
C ALA A 65 12.25 2.98 13.70
N PRO A 66 12.34 2.30 14.86
CA PRO A 66 12.62 0.88 14.90
C PRO A 66 11.46 0.08 14.26
N ILE A 67 11.80 -1.06 13.65
CA ILE A 67 10.83 -1.99 13.08
C ILE A 67 10.06 -2.65 14.24
N PRO A 68 8.71 -2.60 14.27
CA PRO A 68 7.90 -3.27 15.27
C PRO A 68 8.10 -4.79 15.28
N GLU A 69 8.14 -5.39 16.46
CA GLU A 69 8.11 -6.85 16.62
C GLU A 69 6.71 -7.37 16.25
N GLY A 70 6.56 -7.95 15.05
CA GLY A 70 5.29 -8.52 14.57
C GLY A 70 4.65 -7.81 13.37
N ILE A 71 5.46 -7.19 12.51
CA ILE A 71 5.03 -6.83 11.15
C ILE A 71 4.62 -8.07 10.36
#